data_AF-A0A939I067-F1
#
_entry.id   AF-A0A939I067-F1
#
_cell.length_a   1.000
_cell.length_b   1.000
_cell.length_c   1.000
_cell.angle_alpha   90.00
_cell.angle_beta   90.00
_cell.angle_gamma   90.00
#
_symmetry.space_group_name_H-M   'P 1'
#
loop_
_entity.id
_entity.type
_entity.pdbx_description
1 polymer ?
#
loop_
_entity_poly.entity_id
_entity_poly.type
_entity_poly.pdbx_seq_one_letter_code
_entity_poly.pdbx_strand_id
1 'polypeptide(L)' 'MPKREYYQFDRAEEVMAKSREYLQSGGQEVWLVFPDNRLIIVTTPESRLMFVSGEVVSTQKVLLGFNVAVDELLA' A
#
# COMPACT_ATOMS: atom_id res chain seq x y z
N MET A 1 10.37 -10.89 -23.45
CA MET A 1 9.59 -10.47 -22.27
C MET A 1 8.42 -9.61 -22.75
N PRO A 2 7.18 -9.84 -22.29
CA PRO A 2 5.99 -9.18 -22.82
C PRO A 2 5.85 -7.73 -22.32
N LYS A 3 5.42 -6.80 -23.20
CA LYS A 3 5.23 -5.36 -22.90
C LYS A 3 4.33 -5.06 -21.69
N ARG A 4 3.47 -5.99 -21.28
CA ARG A 4 2.50 -5.82 -20.19
C ARG A 4 3.15 -5.82 -18.80
N GLU A 5 4.30 -6.48 -18.64
CA GLU A 5 5.04 -6.50 -17.36
C GLU A 5 5.73 -5.16 -17.11
N TYR A 6 6.32 -4.56 -18.15
CA TYR A 6 6.97 -3.24 -18.08
C TYR A 6 6.01 -2.14 -17.59
N TYR A 7 4.80 -2.09 -18.16
CA TYR A 7 3.79 -1.10 -17.79
C TYR A 7 3.30 -1.21 -16.33
N GLN A 8 3.24 -2.43 -15.78
CA GLN A 8 2.85 -2.63 -14.37
C GLN A 8 3.96 -2.19 -13.42
N PHE A 9 5.22 -2.45 -13.80
CA PHE A 9 6.37 -2.00 -13.02
C PHE A 9 6.45 -0.47 -12.95
N ASP A 10 6.32 0.22 -14.09
CA ASP A 10 6.36 1.69 -14.14
C ASP A 10 5.28 2.31 -13.24
N ARG A 11 4.05 1.78 -13.29
CA ARG A 11 2.96 2.23 -12.39
C ARG A 11 3.25 1.96 -10.92
N ALA A 12 3.87 0.83 -10.59
CA ALA A 12 4.25 0.54 -9.22
C ALA A 12 5.32 1.52 -8.71
N GLU A 13 6.31 1.85 -9.54
CA GLU A 13 7.32 2.86 -9.21
C GLU A 13 6.72 4.26 -9.01
N GLU A 14 5.79 4.67 -9.88
CA GLU A 14 5.08 5.94 -9.75
C GLU A 14 4.29 6.03 -8.44
N VAL A 15 3.52 4.99 -8.11
CA VAL A 15 2.73 4.94 -6.87
C VAL A 15 3.63 4.98 -5.64
N MET A 16 4.76 4.27 -5.68
CA MET A 16 5.77 4.30 -4.61
C MET A 16 6.45 5.67 -4.48
N ALA A 17 6.65 6.40 -5.58
CA ALA A 17 7.20 7.74 -5.54
C ALA A 17 6.25 8.72 -4.85
N LYS A 18 4.96 8.71 -5.25
CA LYS A 18 3.95 9.55 -4.62
C LYS A 18 3.76 9.24 -3.14
N SER A 19 3.88 7.97 -2.74
CA SER A 19 3.81 7.59 -1.32
C SER A 19 4.87 8.32 -0.49
N ARG A 20 6.09 8.47 -1.03
CA ARG A 20 7.17 9.21 -0.36
C ARG A 20 6.87 10.70 -0.30
N GLU A 21 6.33 11.28 -1.37
CA GLU A 21 5.94 12.70 -1.40
C GLU A 21 4.88 13.02 -0.33
N TYR A 22 3.87 12.15 -0.18
CA TYR A 22 2.86 12.32 0.86
C TYR A 22 3.45 12.26 2.27
N LEU A 23 4.35 11.31 2.53
CA LEU A 23 5.04 11.23 3.83
C LEU A 23 5.94 12.44 4.08
N GLN A 24 6.69 12.90 3.09
CA GLN A 24 7.54 14.09 3.18
C GLN A 24 6.74 15.37 3.40
N SER A 25 5.50 15.42 2.90
CA SER A 25 4.59 16.55 3.07
C SER A 25 3.85 16.53 4.42
N GLY A 26 4.21 15.64 5.34
CA GLY A 26 3.62 15.53 6.68
C GLY A 26 2.56 14.45 6.83
N GLY A 27 2.28 13.67 5.78
CA GLY A 27 1.47 12.47 5.87
C GLY A 27 2.06 11.49 6.89
N GLN A 28 1.23 11.06 7.84
CA GLN A 28 1.68 10.17 8.92
C GLN A 28 1.66 8.70 8.50
N GLU A 29 0.82 8.35 7.52
CA GLU A 29 0.60 6.99 7.04
C GLU A 29 0.01 7.04 5.62
N VAL A 30 0.49 6.17 4.73
CA VAL A 30 -0.01 6.02 3.36
C VAL A 30 -0.23 4.55 3.08
N TRP A 31 -1.41 4.20 2.54
CA TRP A 31 -1.73 2.85 2.10
C TRP A 31 -1.62 2.79 0.58
N LEU A 32 -0.72 1.93 0.10
CA LEU A 32 -0.61 1.60 -1.32
C LEU A 32 -1.39 0.32 -1.55
N VAL A 33 -2.37 0.38 -2.45
CA VAL A 33 -3.28 -0.73 -2.74
C VAL A 33 -3.03 -1.22 -4.15
N PHE A 34 -2.71 -2.50 -4.28
CA PHE A 34 -2.49 -3.19 -5.55
C PHE A 34 -3.54 -4.32 -5.70
N PRO A 35 -4.73 -4.02 -6.26
CA PRO A 35 -5.85 -4.95 -6.27
C PRO A 35 -5.58 -6.24 -7.05
N ASP A 36 -4.95 -6.12 -8.23
CA ASP A 36 -4.65 -7.27 -9.11
C ASP A 36 -3.76 -8.31 -8.42
N ASN A 37 -2.92 -7.87 -7.48
CA ASN A 37 -1.99 -8.70 -6.72
C ASN A 37 -2.51 -9.05 -5.32
N ARG A 38 -3.70 -8.56 -4.94
CA ARG A 38 -4.24 -8.62 -3.57
C ARG A 38 -3.20 -8.21 -2.52
N LEU A 39 -2.51 -7.10 -2.77
CA LEU A 39 -1.42 -6.60 -1.95
C LEU A 39 -1.74 -5.20 -1.43
N ILE A 40 -1.58 -5.01 -0.13
CA ILE A 40 -1.62 -3.71 0.53
C ILE A 40 -0.28 -3.45 1.19
N ILE A 41 0.25 -2.26 1.01
CA ILE A 41 1.48 -1.81 1.65
C ILE A 41 1.16 -0.58 2.48
N VAL A 42 1.28 -0.70 3.80
CA VAL A 42 1.16 0.43 4.72
C VAL A 42 2.54 1.00 4.96
N THR A 43 2.74 2.27 4.66
CA THR A 43 4.02 2.96 4.86
C THR A 43 3.83 4.14 5.81
N THR A 44 4.68 4.21 6.83
CA THR A 44 4.86 5.38 7.70
C THR A 44 6.27 5.94 7.47
N PRO A 45 6.67 7.05 8.11
CA PRO A 45 8.07 7.50 8.09
C PRO A 45 9.07 6.48 8.67
N GLU A 46 8.62 5.60 9.57
CA GLU A 46 9.46 4.67 10.32
C GLU A 46 9.45 3.25 9.76
N SER A 47 8.37 2.83 9.10
CA SER A 47 8.20 1.45 8.69
C SER A 47 7.39 1.28 7.40
N ARG A 48 7.49 0.07 6.85
CA ARG A 48 6.69 -0.39 5.73
C ARG A 48 6.25 -1.83 6.00
N LEU A 49 4.95 -2.05 6.03
CA LEU A 49 4.35 -3.36 6.27
C LEU A 49 3.57 -3.79 5.02
N MET A 50 3.66 -5.07 4.68
CA MET A 50 2.99 -5.66 3.54
C MET A 50 1.93 -6.64 4.03
N PHE A 51 0.75 -6.59 3.43
CA PHE A 51 -0.39 -7.44 3.75
C PHE A 51 -0.95 -8.06 2.47
N VAL A 52 -1.24 -9.34 2.51
CA VAL A 52 -1.78 -10.12 1.39
C VAL A 52 -3.15 -10.72 1.73
N SER A 53 -3.79 -11.35 0.74
CA SER A 53 -5.03 -12.12 0.92
C SER A 53 -4.95 -13.06 2.13
N GLY A 54 -6.03 -13.14 2.92
CA GLY A 54 -6.10 -13.84 4.20
C GLY A 54 -5.58 -13.08 5.41
N GLU A 55 -4.88 -11.96 5.23
CA GLU A 55 -4.38 -11.13 6.34
C GLU A 55 -5.34 -9.97 6.68
N VAL A 56 -5.15 -9.40 7.87
CA VAL A 56 -5.88 -8.21 8.34
C VAL A 56 -4.89 -7.05 8.40
N VAL A 57 -5.17 -6.00 7.64
CA VAL A 57 -4.38 -4.78 7.66
C VAL A 57 -4.92 -3.85 8.74
N SER A 58 -4.03 -3.22 9.50
CA SER A 58 -4.36 -2.25 10.55
C SER A 58 -3.59 -0.96 10.35
N THR A 59 -4.13 0.14 10.88
CA THR A 59 -3.38 1.40 10.90
C THR A 59 -2.25 1.33 11.93
N GLN A 60 -1.17 2.08 11.67
CA GLN A 60 0.05 2.05 12.47
C GLN A 60 0.25 3.35 13.28
N LYS A 61 -0.24 4.48 12.75
CA LYS A 61 0.00 5.81 13.32
C LYS A 61 -1.26 6.68 13.44
N VAL A 62 -2.19 6.58 12.48
CA VAL A 62 -3.44 7.36 12.48
C VAL A 62 -4.65 6.45 12.67
N LEU A 63 -5.71 6.91 13.34
CA LEU A 63 -6.93 6.12 13.57
C LEU A 63 -6.64 4.74 14.22
N LEU A 64 -5.85 4.74 15.30
CA LEU A 64 -5.46 3.51 15.99
C LEU A 64 -6.68 2.65 16.38
N GLY A 65 -6.56 1.35 16.15
CA GLY A 65 -7.65 0.38 16.37
C GLY A 65 -8.45 0.05 15.11
N PHE A 66 -8.36 0.88 14.05
CA PHE A 66 -8.93 0.54 12.77
C PHE A 66 -8.16 -0.63 12.12
N ASN A 67 -8.91 -1.62 11.66
CA ASN A 67 -8.41 -2.77 10.93
C ASN A 67 -9.47 -3.26 9.95
N VAL A 68 -9.02 -3.90 8.86
CA VAL A 68 -9.89 -4.46 7.82
C VAL A 68 -9.20 -5.67 7.19
N ALA A 69 -9.97 -6.72 6.88
CA ALA A 69 -9.44 -7.86 6.16
C ALA A 69 -9.06 -7.46 4.72
N VAL A 70 -7.90 -7.91 4.23
CA VAL A 70 -7.45 -7.59 2.87
C VAL A 70 -8.48 -8.07 1.84
N ASP A 71 -9.07 -9.23 2.05
CA ASP A 71 -10.07 -9.77 1.13
C ASP A 71 -11.40 -9.02 1.14
N GLU A 72 -11.76 -8.37 2.25
CA GLU A 72 -12.95 -7.53 2.35
C GLU A 72 -12.72 -6.18 1.66
N LEU A 73 -11.54 -5.57 1.86
CA LEU A 73 -11.21 -4.28 1.29
C LEU A 73 -11.05 -4.32 -0.24
N LEU A 74 -10.68 -5.48 -0.79
CA LEU A 74 -10.42 -5.68 -2.23
C LEU A 74 -11.47 -6.55 -2.93
N ALA A 75 -12.65 -6.71 -2.32
CA ALA A 75 -13.76 -7.52 -2.83
C ALA A 75 -14.38 -6.97 -4.13
#